data_AF-A0A1F9FXB7-F1
#
_entry.id   AF-A0A1F9FXB7-F1
#
_cell.length_a   1.000
_cell.length_b   1.000
_cell.length_c   1.000
_cell.angle_alpha   90.00
_cell.angle_beta   90.00
_cell.angle_gamma   90.00
#
_symmetry.space_group_name_H-M   'P 1'
#
loop_
_entity.id
_entity.type
_entity.pdbx_description
1 polymer ?
#
loop_
_entity_poly.entity_id
_entity_poly.type
_entity_poly.pdbx_seq_one_letter_code
_entity_poly.pdbx_strand_id
1 'polypeptide(L)'
;MLLVAQRVLSPTGARGTNAFVYLHGNYVWDDPPSPGLIGGELIRSHVEVAPPGNRVASYLDVLAPDEWTLTQVDAVIAQVCAGRGELPGVVQRGAALVRFDIDRAAAGAWRSEVQALYAVARATALASSEIRP
;
A
#
# COMPACT_ATOMS: atom_id res chain seq x y z
N MET A 1 -8.66 3.10 -6.20
CA MET A 1 -8.40 2.24 -5.05
C MET A 1 -7.21 2.74 -4.27
N LEU A 2 -7.20 2.47 -2.97
CA LEU A 2 -6.05 2.72 -2.10
C LEU A 2 -5.67 1.40 -1.44
N LEU A 3 -4.46 0.92 -1.72
CA LEU A 3 -3.86 -0.23 -1.06
C LEU A 3 -2.87 0.27 -0.02
N VAL A 4 -3.09 -0.08 1.24
CA VAL A 4 -2.21 0.26 2.36
C VAL A 4 -1.62 -1.03 2.91
N ALA A 5 -0.32 -1.02 3.17
CA ALA A 5 0.34 -2.08 3.92
C ALA A 5 1.36 -1.47 4.88
N GLN A 6 1.35 -1.94 6.13
CA GLN A 6 2.16 -1.43 7.22
C GLN A 6 2.86 -2.57 7.92
N ARG A 7 4.19 -2.49 8.02
CA ARG A 7 4.95 -3.31 8.96
C ARG A 7 4.78 -2.72 10.35
N VAL A 8 4.22 -3.51 11.26
CA VAL A 8 3.88 -3.07 12.61
C VAL A 8 4.63 -3.84 13.68
N LEU A 9 4.99 -3.14 14.75
CA LEU A 9 5.61 -3.68 15.96
C LEU A 9 4.71 -3.33 17.16
N SER A 10 4.25 -4.34 17.89
CA SER A 10 3.47 -4.12 19.11
C SER A 10 4.37 -3.66 20.27
N PRO A 11 3.81 -3.04 21.32
CA PRO A 11 4.54 -2.73 22.54
C PRO A 11 5.12 -3.99 23.23
N THR A 12 4.50 -5.15 23.01
CA THR A 12 4.93 -6.45 23.54
C THR A 12 5.97 -7.15 22.68
N GLY A 13 6.41 -6.53 21.57
CA GLY A 13 7.44 -7.06 20.68
C GLY A 13 6.93 -7.97 19.56
N ALA A 14 5.61 -8.16 19.41
CA ALA A 14 5.04 -8.87 18.27
C ALA A 14 5.27 -8.07 16.99
N ARG A 15 5.58 -8.76 15.90
CA ARG A 15 5.81 -8.16 14.58
C ARG A 15 4.87 -8.78 13.56
N GLY A 16 4.29 -7.96 12.69
CA GLY A 16 3.46 -8.44 11.60
C GLY A 16 3.20 -7.36 10.55
N THR A 17 2.32 -7.67 9.62
CA THR A 17 1.87 -6.78 8.55
C THR A 17 0.37 -6.57 8.65
N ASN A 18 -0.05 -5.31 8.70
CA ASN A 18 -1.45 -4.95 8.56
C ASN A 18 -1.64 -4.37 7.15
N ALA A 19 -2.70 -4.77 6.47
CA ALA A 19 -3.03 -4.28 5.15
C ALA A 19 -4.51 -3.92 5.03
N PHE A 20 -4.81 -2.89 4.24
CA PHE A 20 -6.14 -2.33 4.10
C PHE A 20 -6.37 -1.96 2.63
N VAL A 21 -7.60 -2.17 2.17
CA VAL A 21 -8.02 -1.89 0.80
C VAL A 21 -9.22 -0.98 0.85
N TYR A 22 -9.11 0.20 0.24
CA TYR A 22 -10.18 1.17 0.14
C TYR A 22 -10.57 1.43 -1.31
N LEU A 23 -11.85 1.70 -1.53
CA LEU A 23 -12.38 2.24 -2.79
C LEU A 23 -12.90 3.65 -2.54
N HIS A 24 -12.66 4.54 -3.49
CA HIS A 24 -13.07 5.94 -3.38
C HIS A 24 -14.50 6.15 -3.91
N GLY A 25 -15.03 5.20 -4.68
CA GLY A 25 -16.34 5.27 -5.33
C GLY A 25 -16.24 5.87 -6.74
N ASN A 26 -17.26 6.62 -7.16
CA ASN A 26 -17.40 7.14 -8.54
C ASN A 26 -16.46 8.33 -8.86
N TYR A 27 -15.30 8.44 -8.20
CA TYR A 27 -14.34 9.48 -8.55
C TYR A 27 -13.54 9.02 -9.77
N VAL A 28 -13.71 9.74 -10.87
CA VAL A 28 -12.84 9.64 -12.04
C VAL A 28 -11.73 10.66 -11.87
N TRP A 29 -10.48 10.23 -12.05
CA TRP A 29 -9.31 11.08 -11.89
C TRP A 29 -8.66 11.32 -13.26
N ASP A 30 -8.75 12.54 -13.77
CA ASP A 30 -8.05 12.96 -15.00
C ASP A 30 -6.55 13.17 -14.74
N ASP A 31 -6.20 13.52 -13.49
CA ASP A 31 -4.85 13.73 -12.98
C ASP A 31 -4.62 12.92 -11.69
N PRO A 32 -3.38 12.59 -11.32
CA PRO A 32 -3.11 11.83 -10.10
C PRO A 32 -3.69 12.55 -8.88
N PRO A 33 -4.38 11.82 -8.00
CA PRO A 33 -5.08 12.40 -6.87
C PRO A 33 -4.11 13.12 -5.93
N SER A 34 -4.61 14.17 -5.28
CA SER A 34 -3.81 14.90 -4.29
C SER A 34 -3.30 13.92 -3.22
N PRO A 35 -2.06 14.06 -2.72
CA PRO A 35 -1.49 13.16 -1.70
C PRO A 35 -2.29 13.07 -0.39
N GLY A 36 -3.24 13.99 -0.17
CA GLY A 36 -4.17 14.04 0.95
C GLY A 36 -5.51 13.33 0.73
N LEU A 37 -5.72 12.70 -0.44
CA LEU A 37 -6.90 11.87 -0.70
C LEU A 37 -6.74 10.50 0.00
N ILE A 38 -6.61 10.54 1.33
CA ILE A 38 -6.58 9.37 2.22
C ILE A 38 -8.02 9.18 2.69
N GLY A 39 -8.89 8.77 1.77
CA GLY A 39 -10.32 8.58 2.00
C GLY A 39 -10.83 7.38 1.22
N GLY A 40 -12.06 6.99 1.46
CA GLY A 40 -12.70 5.86 0.79
C GLY A 40 -13.37 4.89 1.74
N GLU A 41 -14.20 4.02 1.19
CA GLU A 41 -14.83 2.93 1.90
C GLU A 41 -13.84 1.79 2.08
N LEU A 42 -13.64 1.34 3.32
CA LEU A 42 -12.83 0.16 3.61
C LEU A 42 -13.55 -1.07 3.08
N ILE A 43 -13.01 -1.68 2.03
CA ILE A 43 -13.57 -2.89 1.43
C ILE A 43 -13.05 -4.13 2.13
N ARG A 44 -11.77 -4.14 2.48
CA ARG A 44 -11.14 -5.30 3.14
C ARG A 44 -9.93 -4.93 3.96
N SER A 45 -9.67 -5.71 4.99
CA SER A 45 -8.47 -5.61 5.82
C SER A 45 -7.88 -6.97 6.14
N HIS A 46 -6.57 -7.01 6.33
CA HIS A 46 -5.80 -8.10 6.92
C HIS A 46 -4.99 -7.53 8.08
N VAL A 47 -5.15 -8.09 9.28
CA VAL A 47 -4.53 -7.55 10.50
C VAL A 47 -3.81 -8.68 11.23
N GLU A 48 -2.48 -8.67 11.21
CA GLU A 48 -1.65 -9.63 11.96
C GLU A 48 -1.38 -9.16 13.39
N VAL A 49 -1.28 -7.84 13.60
CA VAL A 49 -1.07 -7.26 14.93
C VAL A 49 -2.17 -6.24 15.20
N ALA A 50 -3.03 -6.56 16.16
CA ALA A 50 -4.15 -5.72 16.52
C ALA A 50 -3.69 -4.38 17.13
N PRO A 51 -4.39 -3.26 16.86
CA PRO A 51 -4.22 -2.00 17.60
C PRO A 51 -4.77 -2.11 19.04
N PRO A 52 -4.49 -1.13 19.95
CA PRO A 52 -3.73 0.10 19.76
C PRO A 52 -2.25 0.01 20.21
N GLY A 53 -1.50 1.09 19.97
CA GLY A 53 -0.13 1.25 20.50
C GLY A 53 0.99 0.67 19.62
N ASN A 54 0.65 0.15 18.43
CA ASN A 54 1.64 -0.37 17.50
C ASN A 54 2.49 0.77 16.89
N ARG A 55 3.79 0.55 16.76
CA ARG A 55 4.68 1.39 15.96
C ARG A 55 4.70 0.88 14.52
N VAL A 56 4.48 1.76 13.56
CA VAL A 56 4.72 1.47 12.14
C VAL A 56 6.21 1.60 11.86
N ALA A 57 6.85 0.49 11.47
CA ALA A 57 8.27 0.45 11.12
C ALA A 57 8.48 0.80 9.64
N SER A 58 7.61 0.30 8.77
CA SER A 58 7.62 0.57 7.34
C SER A 58 6.19 0.66 6.84
N TYR A 59 5.93 1.47 5.81
CA TYR A 59 4.62 1.53 5.17
C TYR A 59 4.73 1.63 3.66
N LEU A 60 3.65 1.22 2.99
CA LEU A 60 3.41 1.37 1.57
C LEU A 60 1.95 1.77 1.36
N ASP A 61 1.75 2.89 0.69
CA ASP A 61 0.45 3.32 0.17
C ASP A 61 0.52 3.34 -1.36
N VAL A 62 -0.45 2.70 -2.00
CA VAL A 62 -0.62 2.69 -3.45
C VAL A 62 -2.00 3.23 -3.78
N LEU A 63 -2.03 4.45 -4.26
CA LEU A 63 -3.23 5.15 -4.67
C LEU A 63 -3.32 5.11 -6.20
N ALA A 64 -4.39 4.54 -6.74
CA ALA A 64 -4.62 4.39 -8.18
C ALA A 64 -6.14 4.50 -8.46
N PRO A 65 -6.62 4.77 -9.68
CA PRO A 65 -8.06 4.80 -9.96
C PRO A 65 -8.79 3.51 -9.52
N ASP A 66 -10.08 3.60 -9.17
CA ASP A 66 -10.87 2.46 -8.67
C ASP A 66 -11.07 1.38 -9.74
N GLU A 67 -11.11 1.77 -11.01
CA GLU A 67 -11.28 0.92 -12.19
C GLU A 67 -10.00 0.20 -12.62
N TRP A 68 -8.84 0.53 -12.04
CA TRP A 68 -7.60 -0.15 -12.36
C TRP A 68 -7.64 -1.61 -11.91
N THR A 69 -7.09 -2.50 -12.73
CA THR A 69 -6.84 -3.88 -12.35
C THR A 69 -5.58 -3.99 -11.49
N LEU A 70 -5.51 -5.03 -10.66
CA LEU A 70 -4.29 -5.32 -9.90
C LEU A 70 -3.07 -5.55 -10.81
N THR A 71 -3.25 -6.03 -12.04
CA THR A 71 -2.18 -6.15 -13.03
C THR A 71 -1.59 -4.80 -13.42
N GLN A 72 -2.42 -3.75 -13.55
CA GLN A 72 -1.93 -2.39 -13.79
C GLN A 72 -1.16 -1.85 -12.59
N VAL A 73 -1.61 -2.15 -11.38
CA VAL A 73 -0.90 -1.81 -10.14
C VAL A 73 0.43 -2.56 -10.02
N ASP A 74 0.46 -3.85 -10.38
CA ASP A 74 1.68 -4.67 -10.42
C ASP A 74 2.76 -4.04 -11.30
N ALA A 75 2.38 -3.53 -12.48
CA ALA A 75 3.28 -2.84 -13.39
C ALA A 75 3.87 -1.55 -12.77
N VAL A 76 3.06 -0.78 -12.04
CA VAL A 76 3.54 0.43 -11.33
C VAL A 76 4.53 0.05 -10.24
N ILE A 77 4.24 -0.98 -9.43
CA ILE A 77 5.16 -1.43 -8.38
C ILE A 77 6.47 -1.96 -8.96
N ALA A 78 6.42 -2.67 -10.09
CA ALA A 78 7.63 -3.10 -10.80
C ALA A 78 8.49 -1.90 -11.24
N GLN A 79 7.87 -0.83 -11.76
CA GLN A 79 8.58 0.40 -12.14
C GLN A 79 9.17 1.14 -10.94
N VAL A 80 8.47 1.19 -9.80
CA VAL A 80 8.99 1.76 -8.55
C VAL A 80 10.24 0.99 -8.11
N CYS A 81 10.18 -0.34 -8.11
CA CYS A 81 11.30 -1.18 -7.70
C CYS A 81 12.49 -1.13 -8.68
N ALA A 82 12.24 -0.95 -9.98
CA ALA A 82 13.29 -0.78 -10.99
C ALA A 82 13.97 0.61 -10.94
N GLY A 83 13.31 1.60 -10.33
CA GLY A 83 13.81 2.97 -10.27
C GLY A 83 15.01 3.17 -9.32
N ARG A 84 15.63 4.34 -9.44
CA ARG A 84 16.47 4.91 -8.37
C ARG A 84 15.51 5.49 -7.33
N GLY A 85 15.49 4.95 -6.12
CA GLY A 85 14.60 5.38 -5.05
C GLY A 85 15.39 6.04 -3.92
N GLU A 86 14.86 7.16 -3.45
CA GLU A 86 15.23 7.80 -2.18
C GLU A 86 14.18 7.45 -1.12
N LEU A 87 14.57 7.47 0.16
CA LEU A 87 13.69 7.19 1.30
C LEU A 87 13.53 8.46 2.16
N PRO A 88 12.31 8.82 2.60
CA PRO A 88 11.03 8.25 2.18
C PRO A 88 10.77 8.51 0.69
N GLY A 89 10.06 7.58 0.04
CA GLY A 89 9.80 7.64 -1.39
C GLY A 89 8.37 8.10 -1.69
N VAL A 90 8.25 9.08 -2.59
CA VAL A 90 6.96 9.43 -3.23
C VAL A 90 7.17 9.36 -4.74
N VAL A 91 6.47 8.44 -5.40
CA VAL A 91 6.65 8.16 -6.81
C VAL A 91 5.30 8.20 -7.52
N GLN A 92 5.20 9.07 -8.52
CA GLN A 92 4.05 9.14 -9.40
C GLN A 92 4.33 8.40 -10.71
N ARG A 93 3.39 7.56 -11.15
CA ARG A 93 3.43 6.82 -12.43
C ARG A 93 2.05 6.81 -13.06
N GLY A 94 1.87 7.63 -14.10
CA GLY A 94 0.54 7.86 -14.68
C GLY A 94 -0.41 8.42 -13.63
N ALA A 95 -1.61 7.82 -13.52
CA ALA A 95 -2.61 8.18 -12.53
C ALA A 95 -2.37 7.56 -11.14
N ALA A 96 -1.31 6.76 -10.96
CA ALA A 96 -0.97 6.16 -9.67
C ALA A 96 0.07 6.98 -8.89
N LEU A 97 -0.15 7.07 -7.58
CA LEU A 97 0.77 7.62 -6.60
C LEU A 97 1.17 6.52 -5.61
N VAL A 98 2.48 6.29 -5.49
CA VAL A 98 3.05 5.33 -4.54
C VAL A 98 3.83 6.10 -3.49
N ARG A 99 3.50 5.89 -2.22
CA ARG A 99 4.20 6.46 -1.06
C ARG A 99 4.73 5.34 -0.20
N PHE A 100 5.97 5.46 0.25
CA PHE A 100 6.54 4.48 1.17
C PHE A 100 7.60 5.11 2.04
N ASP A 101 7.70 4.61 3.26
CA ASP A 101 8.84 4.85 4.13
C ASP A 101 9.23 3.52 4.78
N ILE A 102 10.52 3.32 4.96
CA ILE A 102 11.10 2.05 5.38
C ILE A 102 12.00 2.31 6.58
N ASP A 103 11.88 1.48 7.63
CA ASP A 103 12.75 1.58 8.79
C ASP A 103 14.22 1.58 8.35
N ARG A 104 15.04 2.40 9.01
CA ARG A 104 16.46 2.57 8.68
C ARG A 104 17.22 1.24 8.63
N ALA A 105 16.86 0.25 9.46
CA ALA A 105 17.48 -1.07 9.45
C ALA A 105 17.23 -1.84 8.14
N ALA A 106 16.14 -1.54 7.44
CA ALA A 106 15.77 -2.14 6.15
C ALA A 106 16.06 -1.24 4.94
N ALA A 107 16.60 -0.03 5.14
CA ALA A 107 16.82 0.94 4.05
C ALA A 107 17.71 0.40 2.92
N GLY A 108 18.73 -0.43 3.24
CA GLY A 108 19.58 -1.08 2.22
C GLY A 108 18.86 -2.12 1.35
N ALA A 109 17.72 -2.63 1.81
CA ALA A 109 16.90 -3.63 1.14
C ALA A 109 15.47 -3.11 0.87
N TRP A 110 15.31 -1.79 0.72
CA TRP A 110 13.99 -1.15 0.65
C TRP A 110 13.08 -1.73 -0.44
N ARG A 111 13.64 -2.13 -1.59
CA ARG A 111 12.88 -2.75 -2.69
C ARG A 111 12.21 -4.04 -2.25
N SER A 112 12.94 -4.89 -1.52
CA SER A 112 12.41 -6.13 -0.98
C SER A 112 11.33 -5.87 0.05
N GLU A 113 11.46 -4.84 0.89
CA GLU A 113 10.41 -4.47 1.86
C GLU A 113 9.17 -3.91 1.15
N VAL A 114 9.32 -3.06 0.13
CA VAL A 114 8.19 -2.58 -0.70
C VAL A 114 7.47 -3.76 -1.36
N GLN A 115 8.20 -4.70 -1.96
CA GLN A 115 7.62 -5.90 -2.57
C GLN A 115 6.90 -6.78 -1.54
N ALA A 116 7.46 -6.95 -0.34
CA ALA A 116 6.84 -7.73 0.73
C ALA A 116 5.54 -7.07 1.24
N LEU A 117 5.56 -5.75 1.46
CA LEU A 117 4.36 -5.00 1.85
C LEU A 117 3.30 -5.05 0.76
N TYR A 118 3.69 -4.87 -0.50
CA TYR A 118 2.77 -4.94 -1.63
C TYR A 118 2.15 -6.32 -1.79
N ALA A 119 2.91 -7.40 -1.58
CA ALA A 119 2.38 -8.76 -1.68
C ALA A 119 1.20 -8.99 -0.72
N VAL A 120 1.30 -8.48 0.53
CA VAL A 120 0.21 -8.59 1.52
C VAL A 120 -0.99 -7.74 1.13
N ALA A 121 -0.76 -6.48 0.71
CA ALA A 121 -1.83 -5.61 0.21
C ALA A 121 -2.56 -6.20 -1.00
N ARG A 122 -1.82 -6.74 -1.98
CA ARG A 122 -2.34 -7.38 -3.18
C ARG A 122 -3.15 -8.64 -2.85
N ALA A 123 -2.66 -9.50 -1.96
CA ALA A 123 -3.39 -10.67 -1.51
C ALA A 123 -4.71 -10.29 -0.79
N THR A 124 -4.67 -9.23 0.02
CA THR A 124 -5.86 -8.66 0.68
C THR A 124 -6.87 -8.16 -0.35
N ALA A 125 -6.41 -7.49 -1.40
CA ALA A 125 -7.27 -7.01 -2.48
C ALA A 125 -7.87 -8.15 -3.31
N LEU A 126 -7.08 -9.17 -3.68
CA LEU A 126 -7.60 -10.32 -4.44
C LEU A 126 -8.74 -11.02 -3.72
N ALA A 127 -8.59 -11.22 -2.42
CA ALA A 127 -9.63 -11.87 -1.65
C ALA A 127 -10.93 -11.03 -1.62
N SER A 128 -10.87 -9.70 -1.77
CA SER A 128 -12.07 -8.85 -1.83
C SER A 128 -12.89 -9.05 -3.11
N SER A 129 -12.27 -9.48 -4.21
CA SER A 129 -12.94 -9.70 -5.50
C SER A 129 -13.85 -10.93 -5.51
N GLU A 130 -13.72 -11.84 -4.54
CA GLU A 130 -14.52 -13.06 -4.43
C GLU A 130 -15.90 -12.84 -3.76
N ILE A 131 -16.23 -11.60 -3.37
CA ILE A 131 -17.44 -11.28 -2.57
C ILE A 131 -18.41 -10.35 -3.34
N ARG A 132 -18.24 -10.12 -4.65
CA ARG A 132 -19.30 -9.47 -5.44
C ARG A 132 -20.29 -10.53 -5.98
N PRO A 133 -21.56 -10.55 -5.53
CA PRO A 133 -22.60 -11.41 -6.09
C PRO A 133 -22.93 -11.06 -7.55
#